data_AF-R8BBA4-F1
#
_entry.id   AF-R8BBA4-F1
#
_cell.length_a   1.000
_cell.length_b   1.000
_cell.length_c   1.000
_cell.angle_alpha   90.00
_cell.angle_beta   90.00
_cell.angle_gamma   90.00
#
_symmetry.space_group_name_H-M   'P 1'
#
loop_
_entity.id
_entity.type
_entity.pdbx_description
1 polymer ?
#
loop_
_entity_poly.entity_id
_entity_poly.type
_entity_poly.pdbx_seq_one_letter_code
_entity_poly.pdbx_strand_id
1 'polypeptide(L)'
;MSYTRQAVSGTPESSGMMGEEEETEVVQRTKFTVADIPGLIEGAHLDKGLGIAFLRHVERAGVLAFVIDLSAGNAVKALKALWNEVGLYAQMREEEEQDRERESRIDWSSDAGMFSRPHWANGPLMMADYPAPPAPESGLHIAAKPWFVVATKGDLPNTQENFRELREYLSRVTSGDEPHPSGVANAWVKDCAVIPVSAINGHGVERIVHWTVGLLDG
;
A
#
# COMPACT_ATOMS: atom_id res chain seq x y z
N MET A 1 2.00 -33.03 -27.74
CA MET A 1 3.12 -32.89 -28.69
C MET A 1 4.37 -32.71 -27.88
N SER A 2 5.12 -33.78 -27.68
CA SER A 2 6.26 -33.85 -26.76
C SER A 2 7.55 -33.72 -27.55
N TYR A 3 8.42 -32.78 -27.20
CA TYR A 3 9.72 -32.60 -27.86
C TYR A 3 10.84 -33.11 -26.94
N THR A 4 11.43 -34.24 -27.30
CA THR A 4 12.61 -34.81 -26.63
C THR A 4 13.86 -34.30 -27.36
N ARG A 5 14.74 -33.56 -26.67
CA ARG A 5 16.01 -33.09 -27.22
C ARG A 5 17.12 -34.09 -26.88
N GLN A 6 17.84 -34.52 -27.91
CA GLN A 6 18.98 -35.44 -27.89
C GLN A 6 20.19 -34.83 -27.14
N ALA A 7 20.81 -35.62 -26.26
CA ALA A 7 22.11 -35.35 -25.66
C ALA A 7 23.23 -35.76 -26.63
N VAL A 8 24.27 -34.92 -26.75
CA VAL A 8 25.52 -35.24 -27.45
C VAL A 8 26.65 -35.23 -26.44
N SER A 9 27.38 -36.34 -26.38
CA SER A 9 28.48 -36.61 -25.46
C SER A 9 29.80 -35.95 -25.88
N GLY A 10 30.49 -35.33 -24.94
CA GLY A 10 31.92 -34.99 -25.03
C GLY A 10 32.51 -34.85 -23.63
N THR A 11 33.64 -35.51 -23.37
CA THR A 11 34.42 -35.49 -22.12
C THR A 11 35.92 -35.34 -22.47
N PRO A 12 36.82 -35.01 -21.52
CA PRO A 12 36.78 -33.95 -20.50
C PRO A 12 38.11 -33.12 -20.51
N GLU A 13 38.30 -32.31 -19.46
CA GLU A 13 39.56 -31.66 -18.98
C GLU A 13 39.86 -30.21 -19.42
N SER A 14 39.68 -29.25 -18.49
CA SER A 14 40.82 -28.63 -17.80
C SER A 14 40.33 -27.73 -16.67
N SER A 15 40.97 -27.87 -15.51
CA SER A 15 40.71 -27.23 -14.23
C SER A 15 40.71 -25.69 -14.30
N GLY A 16 39.61 -25.09 -13.88
CA GLY A 16 39.48 -23.65 -13.59
C GLY A 16 38.43 -23.48 -12.51
N MET A 17 38.79 -22.83 -11.40
CA MET A 17 37.96 -22.66 -10.22
C MET A 17 36.59 -22.09 -10.58
N MET A 18 35.53 -22.90 -10.43
CA MET A 18 34.15 -22.45 -10.53
C MET A 18 33.80 -21.76 -9.23
N GLY A 19 33.57 -20.45 -9.29
CA GLY A 19 32.82 -19.77 -8.26
C GLY A 19 31.45 -20.44 -8.17
N GLU A 20 31.02 -20.74 -6.95
CA GLU A 20 29.65 -21.17 -6.68
C GLU A 20 28.73 -20.03 -7.11
N GLU A 21 28.13 -20.16 -8.29
CA GLU A 21 26.97 -19.36 -8.66
C GLU A 21 25.85 -19.81 -7.72
N GLU A 22 25.60 -19.02 -6.66
CA GLU A 22 24.36 -19.10 -5.88
C GLU A 22 23.20 -18.84 -6.85
N GLU A 23 22.68 -19.90 -7.46
CA GLU A 23 21.35 -19.90 -8.07
C GLU A 23 20.36 -19.56 -6.94
N THR A 24 20.02 -18.28 -6.85
CA THR A 24 18.94 -17.82 -5.97
C THR A 24 17.65 -18.46 -6.49
N GLU A 25 17.21 -19.51 -5.81
CA GLU A 25 15.98 -20.21 -6.12
C GLU A 25 14.82 -19.20 -5.98
N VAL A 26 14.31 -18.72 -7.12
CA VAL A 26 13.21 -17.75 -7.15
C VAL A 26 11.95 -18.46 -6.69
N VAL A 27 11.64 -18.38 -5.39
CA VAL A 27 10.41 -18.92 -4.82
C VAL A 27 9.23 -18.15 -5.40
N GLN A 28 8.59 -18.72 -6.42
CA GLN A 28 7.42 -18.14 -7.06
C GLN A 28 6.25 -18.05 -6.07
N ARG A 29 5.67 -16.86 -5.93
CA ARG A 29 4.53 -16.64 -5.05
C ARG A 29 3.29 -17.36 -5.58
N THR A 30 2.88 -18.45 -4.90
CA THR A 30 1.77 -19.30 -5.35
C THR A 30 0.39 -18.84 -4.86
N LYS A 31 0.31 -17.96 -3.84
CA LYS A 31 -0.94 -17.51 -3.22
C LYS A 31 -0.80 -16.08 -2.67
N PHE A 32 -1.86 -15.29 -2.78
CA PHE A 32 -2.02 -14.01 -2.09
C PHE A 32 -3.48 -13.84 -1.64
N THR A 33 -3.68 -12.96 -0.66
CA THR A 33 -5.01 -12.64 -0.12
C THR A 33 -5.47 -11.32 -0.71
N VAL A 34 -6.73 -11.28 -1.15
CA VAL A 34 -7.41 -10.04 -1.54
C VAL A 34 -8.43 -9.72 -0.46
N ALA A 35 -8.43 -8.48 0.00
CA ALA A 35 -9.48 -7.94 0.86
C ALA A 35 -10.19 -6.84 0.08
N ASP A 36 -11.52 -6.92 0.00
CA ASP A 36 -12.32 -5.80 -0.48
C ASP A 36 -12.46 -4.77 0.63
N ILE A 37 -12.30 -3.50 0.28
CA ILE A 37 -12.30 -2.41 1.25
C ILE A 37 -13.45 -1.44 0.92
N PRO A 38 -14.66 -1.69 1.43
CA PRO A 38 -15.81 -0.81 1.20
C PRO A 38 -15.65 0.53 1.94
N GLY A 39 -16.03 1.64 1.30
CA GLY A 39 -16.12 2.94 1.97
C GLY A 39 -15.04 3.98 1.65
N LEU A 40 -14.49 4.00 0.44
CA LEU A 40 -13.67 5.13 -0.08
C LEU A 40 -14.51 6.15 -0.87
N ILE A 41 -15.81 6.26 -0.61
CA ILE A 41 -16.70 7.25 -1.25
C ILE A 41 -17.64 7.88 -0.24
N GLU A 42 -18.19 9.04 -0.61
CA GLU A 42 -18.96 10.02 0.19
C GLU A 42 -19.71 9.43 1.40
N GLY A 43 -19.32 9.88 2.59
CA GLY A 43 -20.01 9.61 3.86
C GLY A 43 -19.36 8.55 4.75
N ALA A 44 -18.37 7.79 4.28
CA ALA A 44 -17.69 6.78 5.09
C ALA A 44 -16.86 7.36 6.27
N HIS A 45 -16.42 8.62 6.16
CA HIS A 45 -15.69 9.32 7.24
C HIS A 45 -16.60 9.79 8.38
N LEU A 46 -17.92 9.77 8.19
CA LEU A 46 -18.90 10.13 9.23
C LEU A 46 -19.14 8.98 10.23
N ASP A 47 -18.87 7.73 9.83
CA ASP A 47 -18.86 6.57 10.73
C ASP A 47 -17.46 6.39 11.34
N LYS A 48 -17.15 7.24 12.32
CA LYS A 48 -15.85 7.34 13.02
C LYS A 48 -15.26 6.01 13.54
N GLY A 49 -16.05 4.93 13.61
CA GLY A 49 -15.58 3.59 14.00
C GLY A 49 -15.06 2.70 12.86
N LEU A 50 -15.52 2.91 11.61
CA LEU A 50 -15.17 2.05 10.47
C LEU A 50 -13.85 2.48 9.79
N GLY A 51 -13.60 3.79 9.69
CA GLY A 51 -12.41 4.34 9.02
C GLY A 51 -11.07 3.92 9.64
N ILE A 52 -11.03 3.68 10.94
CA ILE A 52 -9.81 3.22 11.64
C ILE A 52 -9.48 1.76 11.34
N ALA A 53 -10.48 0.89 11.42
CA ALA A 53 -10.30 -0.51 11.09
C ALA A 53 -9.95 -0.66 9.60
N PHE A 54 -10.54 0.16 8.74
CA PHE A 54 -10.25 0.29 7.32
C PHE A 54 -8.76 0.55 7.05
N LEU A 55 -8.18 1.59 7.68
CA LEU A 55 -6.78 1.93 7.41
C LEU A 55 -5.80 0.87 7.88
N ARG A 56 -6.09 0.15 8.95
CA ARG A 56 -5.26 -0.98 9.36
C ARG A 56 -5.13 -2.06 8.28
N HIS A 57 -6.18 -2.26 7.46
CA HIS A 57 -6.12 -3.21 6.34
C HIS A 57 -5.31 -2.64 5.18
N VAL A 58 -5.50 -1.36 4.85
CA VAL A 58 -4.73 -0.66 3.81
C VAL A 58 -3.25 -0.59 4.17
N GLU A 59 -2.90 -0.35 5.43
CA GLU A 59 -1.53 -0.33 5.97
C GLU A 59 -0.85 -1.70 5.92
N ARG A 60 -1.61 -2.79 6.06
CA ARG A 60 -1.07 -4.15 5.94
C ARG A 60 -1.02 -4.67 4.50
N ALA A 61 -1.76 -4.07 3.59
CA ALA A 61 -1.75 -4.46 2.19
C ALA A 61 -0.37 -4.16 1.57
N GLY A 62 0.18 -5.13 0.84
CA GLY A 62 1.43 -4.96 0.10
C GLY A 62 1.25 -4.20 -1.23
N VAL A 63 0.05 -4.26 -1.81
CA VAL A 63 -0.32 -3.61 -3.07
C VAL A 63 -1.74 -3.05 -2.95
N LEU A 64 -1.99 -1.90 -3.56
CA LEU A 64 -3.32 -1.29 -3.65
C LEU A 64 -3.89 -1.41 -5.08
N ALA A 65 -5.13 -1.87 -5.18
CA ALA A 65 -5.85 -1.91 -6.45
C ALA A 65 -7.06 -0.96 -6.38
N PHE A 66 -7.02 0.13 -7.15
CA PHE A 66 -8.14 1.07 -7.23
C PHE A 66 -9.12 0.63 -8.31
N VAL A 67 -10.36 0.33 -7.91
CA VAL A 67 -11.40 -0.08 -8.86
C VAL A 67 -12.15 1.16 -9.35
N ILE A 68 -12.11 1.41 -10.66
CA ILE A 68 -12.75 2.57 -11.29
C ILE A 68 -13.79 2.10 -12.31
N ASP A 69 -14.98 2.69 -12.25
CA ASP A 69 -16.05 2.47 -13.24
C ASP A 69 -15.90 3.46 -14.40
N LEU A 70 -15.52 2.95 -15.58
CA LEU A 70 -15.31 3.79 -16.75
C LEU A 70 -16.62 4.38 -17.33
N SER A 71 -17.78 3.87 -16.92
CA SER A 71 -19.10 4.35 -17.39
C SER A 71 -19.71 5.44 -16.52
N ALA A 72 -19.21 5.63 -15.29
CA ALA A 72 -19.86 6.46 -14.28
C ALA A 72 -19.52 7.96 -14.38
N GLY A 73 -18.44 8.34 -15.07
CA GLY A 73 -17.98 9.72 -15.19
C GLY A 73 -16.51 9.79 -15.58
N ASN A 74 -15.84 10.92 -15.33
CA ASN A 74 -14.41 11.06 -15.62
C ASN A 74 -13.57 10.19 -14.67
N ALA A 75 -12.85 9.21 -15.22
CA ALA A 75 -12.12 8.22 -14.45
C ALA A 75 -10.89 8.81 -13.73
N VAL A 76 -10.21 9.79 -14.33
CA VAL A 76 -9.07 10.48 -13.70
C VAL A 76 -9.54 11.24 -12.47
N LYS A 77 -10.68 11.94 -12.55
CA LYS A 77 -11.29 12.64 -11.43
C LYS A 77 -11.68 11.67 -10.31
N ALA A 78 -12.29 10.53 -10.66
CA ALA A 78 -12.63 9.49 -9.70
C ALA A 78 -11.39 8.95 -8.98
N LEU A 79 -10.32 8.65 -9.70
CA LEU A 79 -9.05 8.21 -9.11
C LEU A 79 -8.45 9.26 -8.16
N LYS A 80 -8.41 10.54 -8.58
CA LYS A 80 -7.93 11.63 -7.72
C LYS A 80 -8.77 11.78 -6.46
N ALA A 81 -10.10 11.57 -6.54
CA ALA A 81 -10.98 11.59 -5.39
C ALA A 81 -10.67 10.45 -4.41
N LEU A 82 -10.50 9.20 -4.89
CA LEU A 82 -10.12 8.07 -4.04
C LEU A 82 -8.80 8.31 -3.30
N TRP A 83 -7.80 8.87 -3.99
CA TRP A 83 -6.52 9.22 -3.36
C TRP A 83 -6.64 10.32 -2.31
N ASN A 84 -7.47 11.33 -2.57
CA ASN A 84 -7.76 12.37 -1.59
C ASN A 84 -8.40 11.77 -0.32
N GLU A 85 -9.35 10.84 -0.48
CA GLU A 85 -9.96 10.17 0.67
C GLU A 85 -8.94 9.35 1.47
N VAL A 86 -8.10 8.55 0.80
CA VAL A 86 -7.00 7.83 1.46
C VAL A 86 -6.10 8.78 2.26
N GLY A 87 -5.77 9.95 1.71
CA GLY A 87 -4.98 10.98 2.38
C GLY A 87 -5.66 11.56 3.62
N LEU A 88 -6.95 11.91 3.52
CA LEU A 88 -7.74 12.42 4.64
C LEU A 88 -7.85 11.40 5.77
N TYR A 89 -8.09 10.13 5.45
CA TYR A 89 -8.12 9.08 6.47
C TYR A 89 -6.77 8.91 7.16
N ALA A 90 -5.67 8.94 6.41
CA ALA A 90 -4.34 8.80 6.98
C ALA A 90 -4.07 9.92 8.01
N GLN A 91 -4.41 11.16 7.66
CA GLN A 91 -4.31 12.31 8.58
C GLN A 91 -5.14 12.14 9.84
N MET A 92 -6.42 11.74 9.72
CA MET A 92 -7.29 11.53 10.89
C MET A 92 -6.74 10.47 11.85
N ARG A 93 -6.09 9.43 11.31
CA ARG A 93 -5.50 8.36 12.15
C ARG A 93 -4.29 8.83 12.93
N GLU A 94 -3.48 9.68 12.32
CA GLU A 94 -2.34 10.29 12.98
C GLU A 94 -2.78 11.19 14.12
N GLU A 95 -3.81 12.01 13.90
CA GLU A 95 -4.39 12.85 14.93
C GLU A 95 -4.90 12.01 16.12
N GLU A 96 -5.63 10.93 15.87
CA GLU A 96 -6.10 10.03 16.94
C GLU A 96 -4.98 9.33 17.70
N GLU A 97 -3.90 8.93 17.01
CA GLU A 97 -2.75 8.30 17.64
C GLU A 97 -2.01 9.31 18.52
N GLN A 98 -1.79 10.53 18.01
CA GLN A 98 -1.20 11.63 18.77
C GLN A 98 -2.06 12.02 19.98
N ASP A 99 -3.38 12.04 19.85
CA ASP A 99 -4.29 12.36 20.95
C ASP A 99 -4.24 11.27 22.03
N ARG A 100 -4.25 9.99 21.65
CA ARG A 100 -4.05 8.89 22.61
C ARG A 100 -2.68 8.94 23.28
N GLU A 101 -1.62 9.25 22.54
CA GLU A 101 -0.28 9.42 23.09
C GLU A 101 -0.24 10.59 24.08
N ARG A 102 -0.84 11.74 23.74
CA ARG A 102 -0.98 12.90 24.63
C ARG A 102 -1.75 12.56 25.89
N GLU A 103 -2.88 11.86 25.78
CA GLU A 103 -3.67 11.39 26.92
C GLU A 103 -2.89 10.41 27.79
N SER A 104 -2.12 9.49 27.19
CA SER A 104 -1.29 8.52 27.91
C SER A 104 -0.09 9.15 28.62
N ARG A 105 0.39 10.30 28.11
CA ARG A 105 1.46 11.11 28.72
C ARG A 105 1.00 11.95 29.91
N ILE A 106 -0.31 12.06 30.16
CA ILE A 106 -0.82 12.72 31.36
C ILE A 106 -0.54 11.79 32.56
N ASP A 107 0.51 12.15 33.28
CA ASP A 107 1.04 11.50 34.47
C ASP A 107 0.08 11.59 35.67
N TRP A 108 -0.13 10.43 36.31
CA TRP A 108 -0.82 10.20 37.58
C TRP A 108 -0.13 10.87 38.80
N SER A 109 0.88 11.72 38.62
CA SER A 109 1.58 12.38 39.72
C SER A 109 0.75 13.41 40.49
N SER A 110 -0.44 13.79 40.00
CA SER A 110 -1.34 14.66 40.76
C SER A 110 -2.12 13.95 41.88
N ASP A 111 -2.15 12.61 41.92
CA ASP A 111 -2.77 11.83 43.01
C ASP A 111 -1.75 11.30 44.05
N ALA A 112 -0.46 11.58 43.87
CA ALA A 112 0.56 11.30 44.88
C ALA A 112 0.53 12.26 46.09
N GLY A 113 -0.54 13.04 46.24
CA GLY A 113 -0.77 13.96 47.35
C GLY A 113 -1.29 13.32 48.64
N MET A 114 -1.62 12.02 48.67
CA MET A 114 -2.32 11.39 49.80
C MET A 114 -1.62 10.17 50.43
N PHE A 115 -0.38 9.84 50.04
CA PHE A 115 0.38 8.77 50.71
C PHE A 115 1.57 9.35 51.47
N SER A 116 1.49 9.32 52.80
CA SER A 116 2.61 9.68 53.67
C SER A 116 3.85 8.86 53.32
N ARG A 117 4.93 9.53 52.92
CA ARG A 117 6.24 8.91 52.65
C ARG A 117 6.74 8.13 53.89
N PRO A 118 7.15 6.86 53.75
CA PRO A 118 7.87 6.16 54.81
C PRO A 118 9.23 6.80 55.08
N HIS A 119 9.59 6.90 56.35
CA HIS A 119 10.76 7.62 56.89
C HIS A 119 12.14 7.15 56.40
N TRP A 120 12.26 6.01 55.71
CA TRP A 120 13.53 5.51 55.18
C TRP A 120 13.87 6.04 53.77
N ALA A 121 12.93 6.71 53.10
CA ALA A 121 13.13 7.27 51.76
C ALA A 121 13.78 8.67 51.79
N ASN A 122 15.02 8.76 52.28
CA ASN A 122 15.87 9.97 52.22
C ASN A 122 16.92 9.86 51.10
N GLY A 123 16.45 9.71 49.86
CA GLY A 123 17.29 9.79 48.66
C GLY A 123 16.54 10.53 47.55
N PRO A 124 17.23 11.26 46.66
CA PRO A 124 16.60 11.85 45.49
C PRO A 124 16.02 10.74 44.61
N LEU A 125 14.73 10.83 44.27
CA LEU A 125 14.13 10.02 43.21
C LEU A 125 14.79 10.42 41.89
N MET A 126 15.60 9.54 41.32
CA MET A 126 16.13 9.71 39.97
C MET A 126 14.98 9.44 39.00
N MET A 127 14.37 10.50 38.44
CA MET A 127 13.55 10.34 37.24
C MET A 127 14.49 9.94 36.11
N ALA A 128 14.30 8.74 35.58
CA ALA A 128 14.97 8.33 34.35
C ALA A 128 14.39 9.17 33.21
N ASP A 129 15.23 10.01 32.62
CA ASP A 129 14.90 10.80 31.44
C ASP A 129 14.86 9.84 30.25
N TYR A 130 13.70 9.20 30.04
CA TYR A 130 13.50 8.35 28.87
C TYR A 130 13.36 9.26 27.66
N PRO A 131 14.23 9.14 26.64
CA PRO A 131 14.04 9.87 25.40
C PRO A 131 12.65 9.53 24.85
N ALA A 132 11.92 10.57 24.41
CA ALA A 132 10.64 10.37 23.75
C ALA A 132 10.82 9.32 22.64
N PRO A 133 9.90 8.34 22.49
CA PRO A 133 9.95 7.45 21.35
C PRO A 133 10.04 8.28 20.07
N PRO A 134 10.83 7.87 19.06
CA PRO A 134 10.90 8.59 17.81
C PRO A 134 9.50 8.76 17.25
N ALA A 135 9.18 9.95 16.76
CA ALA A 135 7.89 10.22 16.15
C ALA A 135 7.63 9.18 15.04
N PRO A 136 6.44 8.55 15.00
CA PRO A 136 6.12 7.63 13.93
C PRO A 136 6.18 8.40 12.59
N GLU A 137 6.85 7.83 11.59
CA GLU A 137 6.88 8.38 10.23
C GLU A 137 5.51 8.16 9.58
N SER A 138 4.52 8.96 9.95
CA SER A 138 3.12 8.63 9.68
C SER A 138 2.60 9.20 8.35
N GLY A 139 1.71 8.43 7.69
CA GLY A 139 0.98 8.84 6.48
C GLY A 139 1.71 8.67 5.14
N LEU A 140 3.04 8.83 5.13
CA LEU A 140 3.89 8.61 3.95
C LEU A 140 3.80 7.18 3.40
N HIS A 141 3.55 6.20 4.27
CA HIS A 141 3.67 4.79 3.90
C HIS A 141 2.59 4.27 2.94
N ILE A 142 1.38 4.83 2.90
CA ILE A 142 0.33 4.29 2.01
C ILE A 142 0.58 4.70 0.57
N ALA A 143 0.89 5.98 0.33
CA ALA A 143 1.19 6.48 -1.01
C ALA A 143 2.51 5.90 -1.57
N ALA A 144 3.42 5.45 -0.70
CA ALA A 144 4.67 4.80 -1.09
C ALA A 144 4.51 3.32 -1.53
N LYS A 145 3.30 2.74 -1.41
CA LYS A 145 3.05 1.35 -1.80
C LYS A 145 2.82 1.19 -3.30
N PRO A 146 3.20 0.05 -3.88
CA PRO A 146 2.77 -0.31 -5.22
C PRO A 146 1.26 -0.24 -5.39
N TRP A 147 0.82 0.35 -6.48
CA TRP A 147 -0.60 0.47 -6.79
C TRP A 147 -0.88 0.44 -8.29
N PHE A 148 -2.11 0.06 -8.63
CA PHE A 148 -2.60 0.07 -10.00
C PHE A 148 -4.11 0.28 -10.03
N VAL A 149 -4.66 0.47 -11.23
CA VAL A 149 -6.08 0.70 -11.45
C VAL A 149 -6.71 -0.50 -12.15
N VAL A 150 -7.82 -0.99 -11.61
CA VAL A 150 -8.73 -1.92 -12.27
C VAL A 150 -9.87 -1.12 -12.87
N ALA A 151 -9.88 -0.98 -14.19
CA ALA A 151 -10.88 -0.21 -14.91
C ALA A 151 -12.02 -1.11 -15.38
N THR A 152 -13.15 -1.05 -14.68
CA THR A 152 -14.32 -1.89 -14.95
C THR A 152 -15.20 -1.35 -16.08
N LYS A 153 -15.99 -2.24 -16.67
CA LYS A 153 -16.89 -1.95 -17.83
C LYS A 153 -16.13 -1.48 -19.08
N GLY A 154 -14.92 -2.00 -19.27
CA GLY A 154 -14.10 -1.72 -20.46
C GLY A 154 -14.66 -2.28 -21.76
N ASP A 155 -15.72 -3.09 -21.71
CA ASP A 155 -16.42 -3.64 -22.87
C ASP A 155 -17.43 -2.67 -23.52
N LEU A 156 -17.80 -1.59 -22.83
CA LEU A 156 -18.79 -0.65 -23.34
C LEU A 156 -18.18 0.30 -24.39
N PRO A 157 -18.87 0.59 -25.52
CA PRO A 157 -18.32 1.45 -26.57
C PRO A 157 -17.97 2.87 -26.11
N ASN A 158 -18.74 3.42 -25.17
CA ASN A 158 -18.57 4.78 -24.66
C ASN A 158 -17.45 4.92 -23.62
N THR A 159 -16.78 3.83 -23.21
CA THR A 159 -15.74 3.86 -22.18
C THR A 159 -14.32 3.93 -22.73
N GLN A 160 -14.15 3.79 -24.05
CA GLN A 160 -12.83 3.77 -24.70
C GLN A 160 -12.04 5.07 -24.51
N GLU A 161 -12.71 6.22 -24.66
CA GLU A 161 -12.07 7.52 -24.46
C GLU A 161 -11.62 7.71 -23.02
N ASN A 162 -12.52 7.44 -22.08
CA ASN A 162 -12.24 7.57 -20.65
C ASN A 162 -11.09 6.63 -20.20
N PHE A 163 -11.04 5.42 -20.75
CA PHE A 163 -9.92 4.50 -20.53
C PHE A 163 -8.60 5.04 -21.09
N ARG A 164 -8.64 5.63 -22.29
CA ARG A 164 -7.46 6.25 -22.92
C ARG A 164 -6.93 7.40 -22.07
N GLU A 165 -7.80 8.32 -21.66
CA GLU A 165 -7.45 9.44 -20.78
C GLU A 165 -6.84 8.97 -19.46
N LEU A 166 -7.44 7.94 -18.83
CA LEU A 166 -6.94 7.37 -17.58
C LEU A 166 -5.55 6.74 -17.74
N ARG A 167 -5.34 5.98 -18.82
CA ARG A 167 -4.05 5.36 -19.12
C ARG A 167 -2.98 6.41 -19.39
N GLU A 168 -3.31 7.44 -20.16
CA GLU A 168 -2.39 8.53 -20.46
C GLU A 168 -2.01 9.30 -19.18
N TYR A 169 -3.00 9.58 -18.33
CA TYR A 169 -2.76 10.18 -17.01
C TYR A 169 -1.77 9.36 -16.16
N LEU A 170 -1.97 8.05 -16.03
CA LEU A 170 -1.05 7.17 -15.29
C LEU A 170 0.35 7.10 -15.93
N SER A 171 0.43 7.14 -17.26
CA SER A 171 1.72 7.21 -17.97
C SER A 171 2.47 8.48 -17.62
N ARG A 172 1.78 9.64 -17.56
CA ARG A 172 2.41 10.91 -17.16
C ARG A 172 2.85 10.91 -15.71
N VAL A 173 2.06 10.30 -14.81
CA VAL A 173 2.48 10.10 -13.41
C VAL A 173 3.75 9.25 -13.32
N THR A 174 3.82 8.16 -14.10
CA THR A 174 4.98 7.26 -14.12
C THR A 174 6.24 7.92 -14.67
N SER A 175 6.09 8.77 -15.69
CA SER A 175 7.20 9.54 -16.27
C SER A 175 7.63 10.74 -15.43
N GLY A 176 6.83 11.15 -14.43
CA GLY A 176 7.06 12.35 -13.63
C GLY A 176 6.55 13.66 -14.26
N ASP A 177 5.84 13.59 -15.38
CA ASP A 177 5.23 14.75 -16.06
C ASP A 177 3.97 15.27 -15.33
N GLU A 178 3.38 14.45 -14.48
CA GLU A 178 2.23 14.78 -13.64
C GLU A 178 2.53 14.36 -12.19
N PRO A 179 2.18 15.18 -11.18
CA PRO A 179 2.36 14.78 -9.79
C PRO A 179 1.51 13.56 -9.43
N HIS A 180 2.01 12.76 -8.50
CA HIS A 180 1.24 11.66 -7.93
C HIS A 180 -0.12 12.15 -7.39
N PRO A 181 -1.24 11.45 -7.64
CA PRO A 181 -2.58 11.90 -7.27
C PRO A 181 -2.79 12.16 -5.77
N SER A 182 -1.99 11.55 -4.89
CA SER A 182 -2.02 11.83 -3.44
C SER A 182 -1.35 13.16 -3.04
N GLY A 183 -0.54 13.77 -3.92
CA GLY A 183 0.25 14.96 -3.60
C GLY A 183 1.49 14.71 -2.72
N VAL A 184 1.79 13.46 -2.36
CA VAL A 184 2.95 13.10 -1.51
C VAL A 184 4.22 12.96 -2.34
N ALA A 185 5.33 13.56 -1.87
CA ALA A 185 6.59 13.63 -2.62
C ALA A 185 7.28 12.26 -2.85
N ASN A 186 7.25 11.36 -1.86
CA ASN A 186 7.87 10.03 -1.92
C ASN A 186 6.87 8.93 -2.29
N ALA A 187 5.84 9.28 -3.07
CA ALA A 187 4.84 8.32 -3.49
C ALA A 187 5.36 7.34 -4.54
N TRP A 188 4.75 6.17 -4.60
CA TRP A 188 5.02 5.16 -5.60
C TRP A 188 4.53 5.64 -6.97
N VAL A 189 5.46 5.75 -7.92
CA VAL A 189 5.17 6.16 -9.29
C VAL A 189 5.60 5.11 -10.33
N LYS A 190 6.26 4.02 -9.90
CA LYS A 190 6.77 3.00 -10.82
C LYS A 190 5.65 2.09 -11.29
N ASP A 191 5.63 1.72 -12.57
CA ASP A 191 4.70 0.72 -13.09
C ASP A 191 3.21 0.98 -12.72
N CYS A 192 2.78 2.24 -12.70
CA CYS A 192 1.37 2.57 -12.47
C CYS A 192 0.56 2.17 -13.71
N ALA A 193 -0.14 1.03 -13.65
CA ALA A 193 -0.89 0.48 -14.77
C ALA A 193 -2.40 0.62 -14.62
N VAL A 194 -3.09 0.62 -15.77
CA VAL A 194 -4.54 0.48 -15.87
C VAL A 194 -4.86 -0.87 -16.52
N ILE A 195 -5.57 -1.73 -15.81
CA ILE A 195 -6.01 -3.04 -16.31
C ILE A 195 -7.52 -2.96 -16.60
N PRO A 196 -7.94 -3.00 -17.87
CA PRO A 196 -9.36 -3.02 -18.20
C PRO A 196 -9.94 -4.40 -17.90
N VAL A 197 -11.12 -4.41 -17.28
CA VAL A 197 -11.87 -5.62 -16.97
C VAL A 197 -13.30 -5.50 -17.49
N SER A 198 -13.77 -6.61 -18.07
CA SER A 198 -15.18 -6.81 -18.32
C SER A 198 -15.68 -7.89 -17.37
N ALA A 199 -16.43 -7.49 -16.34
CA ALA A 199 -16.94 -8.42 -15.33
C ALA A 199 -17.93 -9.43 -15.94
N ILE A 200 -18.70 -9.02 -16.95
CA ILE A 200 -19.69 -9.88 -17.63
C ILE A 200 -19.01 -10.93 -18.49
N ASN A 201 -17.88 -10.60 -19.12
CA ASN A 201 -17.19 -11.48 -20.07
C ASN A 201 -15.96 -12.18 -19.49
N GLY A 202 -15.63 -11.93 -18.21
CA GLY A 202 -14.44 -12.49 -17.54
C GLY A 202 -13.10 -12.00 -18.10
N HIS A 203 -13.10 -11.03 -19.01
CA HIS A 203 -11.87 -10.53 -19.65
C HIS A 203 -11.06 -9.65 -18.70
N GLY A 204 -9.73 -9.84 -18.71
CA GLY A 204 -8.78 -8.99 -17.98
C GLY A 204 -8.50 -9.40 -16.54
N VAL A 205 -9.27 -10.34 -15.96
CA VAL A 205 -9.09 -10.78 -14.57
C VAL A 205 -7.75 -11.50 -14.36
N GLU A 206 -7.34 -12.37 -15.28
CA GLU A 206 -6.03 -13.04 -15.20
C GLU A 206 -4.86 -12.04 -15.19
N ARG A 207 -4.99 -10.93 -15.93
CA ARG A 207 -3.97 -9.88 -15.96
C ARG A 207 -3.81 -9.21 -14.61
N ILE A 208 -4.89 -9.07 -13.82
CA ILE A 208 -4.80 -8.54 -12.44
C ILE A 208 -3.92 -9.44 -11.58
N VAL A 209 -4.12 -10.75 -11.67
CA VAL A 209 -3.35 -11.74 -10.89
C VAL A 209 -1.87 -11.65 -11.24
N HIS A 210 -1.53 -11.74 -12.53
CA HIS A 210 -0.14 -11.64 -12.98
C HIS A 210 0.51 -10.32 -12.59
N TRP A 211 -0.22 -9.21 -12.73
CA TRP A 211 0.29 -7.89 -12.36
C TRP A 211 0.54 -7.76 -10.86
N THR A 212 -0.39 -8.25 -10.04
CA THR A 212 -0.28 -8.20 -8.57
C THR A 212 0.92 -9.00 -8.08
N VAL A 213 1.16 -10.19 -8.64
CA VAL A 213 2.34 -11.00 -8.32
C VAL A 213 3.62 -10.25 -8.70
N GLY A 214 3.67 -9.65 -9.89
CA GLY A 214 4.82 -8.86 -10.33
C GLY A 214 5.14 -7.68 -9.40
N LEU A 215 4.12 -6.99 -8.88
CA LEU A 215 4.30 -5.91 -7.90
C LEU A 215 4.65 -6.39 -6.48
N LEU A 216 4.35 -7.64 -6.13
CA LEU A 216 4.67 -8.21 -4.81
C LEU A 216 6.07 -8.84 -4.74
N ASP A 217 6.61 -9.24 -5.89
CA ASP A 217 7.89 -9.95 -5.99
C ASP A 217 9.04 -9.05 -6.50
N GLY A 218 8.74 -7.82 -6.94
CA GLY A 218 9.71 -6.80 -7.38
C GLY A 218 9.95 -5.71 -6.34
#